data_AF-A0A7K2XKP6-F1
#
_entry.id   AF-A0A7K2XKP6-F1
#
_cell.length_a   1.000
_cell.length_b   1.000
_cell.length_c   1.000
_cell.angle_alpha   90.00
_cell.angle_beta   90.00
_cell.angle_gamma   90.00
#
_symmetry.space_group_name_H-M   'P 1'
#
loop_
_entity.id
_entity.type
_entity.pdbx_description
1 polymer ?
#
loop_
_entity_poly.entity_id
_entity_poly.type
_entity_poly.pdbx_seq_one_letter_code
_entity_poly.pdbx_strand_id
1 'polypeptide(L)'
;MTADSSPDRRFDRALASLRGLSVGDALGSQFFVPVHYPLLKRRELPPGSWQWTDDTEMACSVLAVLVRHDRIDQDALALSFAHHHDFDRGYGPAVNRMLRLIREGGDWRELAAALFRGQGSWGNGAAMRIAPLGAWYADDPEQATHQAEISAYTTHQHREAVVGAMAVA
;
A
#
# COMPACT_ATOMS: atom_id res chain seq x y z
N MET A 1 22.76 22.58 6.35
CA MET A 1 21.36 22.54 6.82
C MET A 1 21.17 21.20 7.47
N THR A 2 21.02 21.16 8.79
CA THR A 2 20.62 19.92 9.48
C THR A 2 19.15 19.68 9.12
N ALA A 3 18.88 18.63 8.35
CA ALA A 3 17.51 18.22 8.05
C ALA A 3 16.78 18.04 9.38
N ASP A 4 15.71 18.80 9.54
CA ASP A 4 14.98 18.90 10.78
C ASP A 4 13.97 17.74 10.82
N SER A 5 14.50 16.59 11.23
CA SER A 5 13.91 15.25 11.09
C SER A 5 13.02 14.84 12.27
N SER A 6 12.35 15.81 12.91
CA SER A 6 11.50 15.50 14.06
C SER A 6 10.41 14.48 13.69
N PRO A 7 10.11 13.50 14.56
CA PRO A 7 9.09 12.48 14.29
C PRO A 7 7.73 13.07 13.84
N ASP A 8 7.33 14.19 14.44
CA ASP A 8 6.09 14.91 14.08
C ASP A 8 6.07 15.34 12.60
N ARG A 9 7.21 15.78 12.07
CA ARG A 9 7.32 16.20 10.66
C ARG A 9 7.25 15.03 9.68
N ARG A 10 7.86 13.88 10.04
CA ARG A 10 7.74 12.66 9.24
C ARG A 10 6.28 12.22 9.17
N PHE A 11 5.59 12.23 10.30
CA PHE A 11 4.18 11.91 10.38
C PHE A 11 3.31 12.85 9.55
N ASP A 12 3.49 14.17 9.67
CA ASP A 12 2.69 15.15 8.93
C ASP A 12 2.82 14.97 7.42
N ARG A 13 4.04 14.75 6.91
CA ARG A 13 4.27 14.48 5.47
C ARG A 13 3.62 13.17 5.05
N ALA A 14 3.80 12.10 5.83
CA ALA A 14 3.25 10.79 5.51
C ALA A 14 1.71 10.80 5.54
N LEU A 15 1.10 11.51 6.49
CA LEU A 15 -0.35 11.69 6.57
C LEU A 15 -0.88 12.54 5.41
N ALA A 16 -0.17 13.61 5.02
CA ALA A 16 -0.52 14.39 3.84
C ALA A 16 -0.46 13.54 2.56
N SER A 17 0.59 12.73 2.41
CA SER A 17 0.74 11.76 1.32
C SER A 17 -0.41 10.75 1.29
N LEU A 18 -0.76 10.17 2.45
CA LEU A 18 -1.88 9.23 2.58
C LEU A 18 -3.23 9.87 2.20
N ARG A 19 -3.47 11.13 2.55
CA ARG A 19 -4.68 11.86 2.14
C ARG A 19 -4.72 12.10 0.63
N GLY A 20 -3.59 12.38 0.00
CA GLY A 20 -3.50 12.49 -1.46
C GLY A 20 -3.78 11.15 -2.15
N LEU A 21 -3.17 10.08 -1.64
CA LEU A 21 -3.38 8.70 -2.10
C LEU A 21 -4.87 8.34 -2.02
N SER A 22 -5.54 8.60 -0.89
CA SER A 22 -6.94 8.22 -0.72
C SER A 22 -7.90 8.95 -1.64
N VAL A 23 -7.62 10.21 -1.97
CA VAL A 23 -8.39 10.95 -2.98
C VAL A 23 -8.15 10.38 -4.38
N GLY A 24 -6.88 10.08 -4.72
CA GLY A 24 -6.52 9.50 -6.01
C GLY A 24 -7.12 8.12 -6.25
N ASP A 25 -7.04 7.26 -5.23
CA ASP A 25 -7.70 5.95 -5.17
C ASP A 25 -9.22 6.10 -5.35
N ALA A 26 -9.88 6.83 -4.45
CA ALA A 26 -11.35 6.92 -4.46
C ALA A 26 -11.91 7.52 -5.75
N LEU A 27 -11.23 8.53 -6.33
CA LEU A 27 -11.61 9.09 -7.63
C LEU A 27 -11.28 8.13 -8.78
N GLY A 28 -10.09 7.53 -8.77
CA GLY A 28 -9.63 6.61 -9.82
C GLY A 28 -10.52 5.39 -9.94
N SER A 29 -10.97 4.83 -8.81
CA SER A 29 -11.85 3.67 -8.75
C SER A 29 -13.19 3.89 -9.44
N GLN A 30 -13.68 5.14 -9.49
CA GLN A 30 -14.91 5.46 -10.24
C GLN A 30 -14.78 5.18 -11.73
N PHE A 31 -13.55 5.21 -12.27
CA PHE A 31 -13.26 4.92 -13.68
C PHE A 31 -12.91 3.44 -13.93
N PHE A 32 -13.23 2.54 -13.00
CA PHE A 32 -13.45 1.12 -13.32
C PHE A 32 -14.90 0.82 -13.72
N VAL A 33 -15.82 1.78 -13.55
CA VAL A 33 -17.22 1.66 -13.95
C VAL A 33 -17.39 2.26 -15.36
N PRO A 34 -17.74 1.47 -16.40
CA PRO A 34 -17.77 1.95 -17.79
C PRO A 34 -18.68 3.16 -18.04
N VAL A 35 -19.75 3.31 -17.26
CA VAL A 35 -20.69 4.44 -17.38
C VAL A 35 -20.02 5.79 -17.06
N HIS A 36 -18.94 5.80 -16.28
CA HIS A 36 -18.22 7.03 -15.92
C HIS A 36 -17.17 7.45 -16.95
N TYR A 37 -16.82 6.63 -17.93
CA TYR A 37 -15.74 6.94 -18.89
C TYR A 37 -15.94 8.25 -19.68
N PRO A 38 -17.17 8.62 -20.10
CA PRO A 38 -17.40 9.90 -20.75
C PRO A 38 -17.06 11.12 -19.86
N LEU A 39 -17.16 11.00 -18.55
CA LEU A 39 -16.85 12.07 -17.59
C LEU A 39 -15.37 12.44 -17.64
N LEU A 40 -14.47 11.46 -17.83
CA LEU A 40 -13.04 11.69 -17.95
C LEU A 40 -12.71 12.61 -19.13
N LYS A 41 -13.34 12.36 -20.29
CA LYS A 41 -13.17 13.19 -21.50
C LYS A 41 -13.68 14.62 -21.30
N ARG A 42 -14.73 14.80 -20.51
CA ARG A 42 -15.33 16.10 -20.21
C ARG A 42 -14.70 16.81 -19.00
N ARG A 43 -13.77 16.16 -18.29
CA ARG A 43 -13.19 16.63 -17.03
C ARG A 43 -14.25 16.92 -15.97
N GLU A 44 -15.30 16.11 -15.96
CA GLU A 44 -16.37 16.15 -14.97
C GLU A 44 -16.11 15.10 -13.89
N LEU A 45 -16.55 15.38 -12.67
CA LEU A 45 -16.45 14.46 -11.56
C LEU A 45 -17.64 13.49 -11.57
N PRO A 46 -17.42 12.18 -11.32
CA PRO A 46 -18.51 11.24 -11.04
C PRO A 46 -19.34 11.67 -9.82
N PRO A 47 -20.61 11.27 -9.72
CA PRO A 47 -21.41 11.54 -8.52
C PRO A 47 -20.72 10.94 -7.29
N GLY A 48 -20.66 11.72 -6.20
CA GLY A 48 -20.12 11.28 -4.91
C GLY A 48 -21.19 10.68 -3.99
N SER A 49 -20.83 10.15 -2.82
CA SER A 49 -19.47 10.03 -2.25
C SER A 49 -18.69 8.83 -2.80
N TRP A 50 -17.38 8.96 -2.98
CA TRP A 50 -16.52 7.85 -3.43
C TRP A 50 -15.89 7.12 -2.24
N GLN A 51 -15.85 5.79 -2.34
CA GLN A 51 -15.15 4.93 -1.39
C GLN A 51 -13.72 4.68 -1.90
N TRP A 52 -12.77 4.60 -0.98
CA TRP A 52 -11.40 4.15 -1.25
C TRP A 52 -11.32 2.61 -1.30
N THR A 53 -10.29 2.06 -1.94
CA THR A 53 -10.10 0.63 -2.20
C THR A 53 -8.98 0.04 -1.32
N ASP A 54 -8.52 -1.16 -1.66
CA ASP A 54 -7.38 -1.82 -1.03
C ASP A 54 -6.11 -0.96 -1.02
N ASP A 55 -5.91 -0.11 -2.02
CA ASP A 55 -4.78 0.84 -2.10
C ASP A 55 -4.65 1.65 -0.81
N THR A 56 -5.73 2.35 -0.43
CA THR A 56 -5.77 3.16 0.79
C THR A 56 -5.77 2.29 2.05
N GLU A 57 -6.45 1.13 2.06
CA GLU A 57 -6.48 0.25 3.23
C GLU A 57 -5.08 -0.19 3.64
N MET A 58 -4.34 -0.67 2.64
CA MET A 58 -2.98 -1.13 2.84
C MET A 58 -2.05 0.05 3.16
N ALA A 59 -2.24 1.21 2.53
CA ALA A 59 -1.46 2.40 2.84
C ALA A 59 -1.65 2.87 4.30
N CYS A 60 -2.87 2.75 4.84
CA CYS A 60 -3.15 3.02 6.26
C CYS A 60 -2.36 2.09 7.18
N SER A 61 -2.31 0.79 6.86
CA SER A 61 -1.50 -0.19 7.61
C SER A 61 0.00 0.11 7.56
N VAL A 62 0.52 0.55 6.41
CA VAL A 62 1.93 0.98 6.27
C VAL A 62 2.23 2.15 7.20
N LEU A 63 1.41 3.20 7.19
CA LEU A 63 1.61 4.35 8.06
C LEU A 63 1.46 3.98 9.55
N ALA A 64 0.50 3.13 9.90
CA ALA A 64 0.30 2.68 11.28
C ALA A 64 1.53 1.94 11.84
N VAL A 65 2.19 1.10 11.02
CA VAL A 65 3.43 0.41 11.40
C VAL A 65 4.58 1.40 11.54
N LEU A 66 4.75 2.34 10.61
CA LEU A 66 5.79 3.37 10.70
C LEU A 66 5.65 4.21 11.96
N VAL A 67 4.44 4.65 12.30
CA VAL A 67 4.19 5.44 13.53
C VAL A 67 4.53 4.64 14.79
N ARG A 68 4.25 3.34 14.81
CA ARG A 68 4.48 2.50 15.99
C ARG A 68 5.94 2.06 16.14
N HIS A 69 6.62 1.81 15.04
CA HIS A 69 7.93 1.13 15.03
C HIS A 69 9.08 2.01 14.49
N ASP A 70 8.79 3.20 13.96
CA ASP A 70 9.72 4.10 13.22
C ASP A 70 10.41 3.44 12.01
N ARG A 71 9.92 2.26 11.59
CA ARG A 71 10.39 1.45 10.46
C ARG A 71 9.34 0.41 10.10
N ILE A 72 9.54 -0.26 8.97
CA ILE A 72 8.74 -1.43 8.61
C ILE A 72 9.17 -2.63 9.45
N ASP A 73 8.25 -3.06 10.29
CA ASP A 73 8.25 -4.38 10.91
C ASP A 73 7.33 -5.29 10.07
N GLN A 74 7.90 -6.31 9.41
CA GLN A 74 7.15 -7.14 8.45
C GLN A 74 6.07 -7.99 9.14
N ASP A 75 6.32 -8.47 10.35
CA ASP A 75 5.35 -9.26 11.11
C ASP A 75 4.16 -8.38 11.51
N ALA A 76 4.43 -7.19 12.06
CA ALA A 76 3.39 -6.23 12.39
C ALA A 76 2.61 -5.77 11.15
N LEU A 77 3.29 -5.59 10.02
CA LEU A 77 2.67 -5.16 8.76
C LEU A 77 1.77 -6.25 8.17
N ALA A 78 2.24 -7.49 8.08
CA ALA A 78 1.45 -8.61 7.58
C ALA A 78 0.20 -8.84 8.44
N LEU A 79 0.33 -8.77 9.77
CA LEU A 79 -0.80 -8.86 10.69
C LEU A 79 -1.74 -7.66 10.57
N SER A 80 -1.22 -6.44 10.38
CA SER A 80 -2.05 -5.25 10.16
C SER A 80 -2.87 -5.37 8.87
N PHE A 81 -2.27 -5.86 7.78
CA PHE A 81 -3.02 -6.13 6.54
C PHE A 81 -4.12 -7.16 6.78
N ALA A 82 -3.80 -8.29 7.40
CA ALA A 82 -4.77 -9.36 7.64
C ALA A 82 -5.91 -8.93 8.59
N HIS A 83 -5.61 -8.12 9.59
CA HIS A 83 -6.58 -7.61 10.55
C HIS A 83 -7.57 -6.63 9.91
N HIS A 84 -7.07 -5.67 9.13
CA HIS A 84 -7.90 -4.64 8.51
C HIS A 84 -8.52 -5.05 7.18
N HIS A 85 -8.11 -6.20 6.63
CA HIS A 85 -8.60 -6.74 5.37
C HIS A 85 -10.12 -6.79 5.27
N ASP A 86 -10.67 -5.88 4.46
CA ASP A 86 -12.06 -5.87 4.02
C ASP A 86 -12.16 -6.48 2.60
N PHE A 87 -12.91 -7.57 2.48
CA PHE A 87 -13.01 -8.34 1.24
C PHE A 87 -13.64 -7.53 0.09
N ASP A 88 -14.49 -6.56 0.41
CA ASP A 88 -15.24 -5.77 -0.57
C ASP A 88 -14.44 -4.57 -1.12
N ARG A 89 -13.19 -4.40 -0.68
CA ARG A 89 -12.31 -3.28 -1.08
C ARG A 89 -11.58 -3.46 -2.42
N GLY A 90 -11.79 -4.56 -3.15
CA GLY A 90 -11.24 -4.73 -4.49
C GLY A 90 -9.91 -5.48 -4.57
N TYR A 91 -9.45 -6.07 -3.47
CA TYR A 91 -8.23 -6.90 -3.43
C TYR A 91 -8.20 -7.97 -4.52
N GLY A 92 -7.04 -8.14 -5.16
CA GLY A 92 -6.79 -9.25 -6.08
C GLY A 92 -7.04 -10.62 -5.40
N PRO A 93 -7.65 -11.62 -6.09
CA PRO A 93 -8.10 -12.87 -5.46
C PRO A 93 -7.03 -13.64 -4.67
N ALA A 94 -5.77 -13.57 -5.12
CA ALA A 94 -4.64 -14.22 -4.46
C ALA A 94 -4.31 -13.57 -3.10
N VAL A 95 -4.21 -12.24 -3.07
CA VAL A 95 -3.95 -11.47 -1.84
C VAL A 95 -5.12 -11.60 -0.88
N ASN A 96 -6.36 -11.49 -1.40
CA ASN A 96 -7.60 -11.71 -0.66
C ASN A 96 -7.58 -13.04 0.13
N ARG A 97 -7.21 -14.14 -0.53
CA ARG A 97 -7.10 -15.47 0.11
C ARG A 97 -5.97 -15.53 1.13
N MET A 98 -4.81 -14.97 0.80
CA MET A 98 -3.64 -14.96 1.68
C MET A 98 -3.91 -14.23 3.00
N LEU A 99 -4.46 -13.01 2.93
CA LEU A 99 -4.75 -12.21 4.13
C LEU A 99 -5.76 -12.90 5.06
N ARG A 100 -6.76 -13.59 4.48
CA ARG A 100 -7.69 -14.42 5.25
C ARG A 100 -6.97 -15.56 6.00
N LEU A 101 -6.05 -16.27 5.33
CA LEU A 101 -5.29 -17.36 5.95
C LEU A 101 -4.35 -16.86 7.06
N ILE A 102 -3.74 -15.69 6.88
CA ILE A 102 -2.93 -15.04 7.93
C ILE A 102 -3.81 -14.73 9.15
N ARG A 103 -5.02 -14.19 8.93
CA ARG A 103 -5.98 -13.92 10.01
C ARG A 103 -6.43 -15.19 10.75
N GLU A 104 -6.43 -16.34 10.07
CA GLU A 104 -6.72 -17.67 10.63
C GLU A 104 -5.50 -18.30 11.33
N GLY A 105 -4.36 -17.62 11.40
CA GLY A 105 -3.15 -18.04 12.11
C GLY A 105 -2.06 -18.66 11.22
N GLY A 106 -2.18 -18.58 9.90
CA GLY A 106 -1.13 -19.02 8.97
C GLY A 106 0.10 -18.10 9.00
N ASP A 107 1.28 -18.68 8.76
CA ASP A 107 2.53 -17.90 8.63
C ASP A 107 2.54 -17.12 7.30
N TRP A 108 2.59 -15.80 7.39
CA TRP A 108 2.62 -14.94 6.21
C TRP A 108 3.83 -15.21 5.31
N ARG A 109 4.97 -15.65 5.86
CA ARG A 109 6.19 -15.91 5.09
C ARG A 109 5.98 -17.08 4.13
N GLU A 110 5.42 -18.16 4.64
CA GLU A 110 5.09 -19.35 3.84
C GLU A 110 4.02 -19.01 2.80
N LEU A 111 2.98 -18.30 3.21
CA LEU A 111 1.85 -17.95 2.35
C LEU A 111 2.26 -17.00 1.21
N ALA A 112 3.06 -15.97 1.51
CA ALA A 112 3.57 -15.03 0.51
C ALA A 112 4.54 -15.73 -0.47
N ALA A 113 5.42 -16.61 0.03
CA ALA A 113 6.32 -17.40 -0.79
C ALA A 113 5.57 -18.40 -1.70
N ALA A 114 4.45 -18.95 -1.25
CA ALA A 114 3.66 -19.91 -2.03
C ALA A 114 2.84 -19.27 -3.17
N LEU A 115 2.64 -17.95 -3.16
CA LEU A 115 1.84 -17.26 -4.17
C LEU A 115 2.41 -17.48 -5.58
N PHE A 116 1.51 -17.70 -6.54
CA PHE A 116 1.84 -17.93 -7.95
C PHE A 116 2.84 -19.08 -8.17
N ARG A 117 2.67 -20.18 -7.42
CA ARG A 117 3.54 -21.37 -7.48
C ARG A 117 5.01 -21.04 -7.19
N GLY A 118 5.26 -20.08 -6.29
CA GLY A 118 6.61 -19.65 -5.94
C GLY A 118 7.20 -18.55 -6.83
N GLN A 119 6.50 -18.13 -7.89
CA GLN A 119 7.00 -17.07 -8.77
C GLN A 119 6.74 -15.66 -8.19
N GLY A 120 5.77 -15.54 -7.27
CA GLY A 120 5.34 -14.24 -6.75
C GLY A 120 4.46 -13.44 -7.72
N SER A 121 3.76 -12.45 -7.17
CA SER A 121 2.91 -11.51 -7.93
C SER A 121 3.75 -10.47 -8.64
N TRP A 122 3.46 -10.20 -9.92
CA TRP A 122 4.02 -9.08 -10.70
C TRP A 122 3.14 -7.82 -10.58
N GLY A 123 2.04 -7.90 -9.82
CA GLY A 123 1.08 -6.82 -9.66
C GLY A 123 1.68 -5.60 -8.94
N ASN A 124 0.98 -4.47 -9.08
CA ASN A 124 1.34 -3.20 -8.47
C ASN A 124 0.97 -3.10 -6.98
N GLY A 125 0.46 -4.16 -6.34
CA GLY A 125 -0.10 -4.11 -5.00
C GLY A 125 0.88 -3.71 -3.90
N ALA A 126 2.18 -3.92 -4.12
CA ALA A 126 3.23 -3.38 -3.24
C ALA A 126 3.47 -1.89 -3.46
N ALA A 127 3.38 -1.42 -4.71
CA ALA A 127 3.64 -0.03 -5.10
C ALA A 127 2.46 0.91 -4.79
N MET A 128 1.22 0.44 -4.96
CA MET A 128 0.01 1.27 -4.77
C MET A 128 -0.12 1.84 -3.35
N ARG A 129 0.50 1.18 -2.35
CA ARG A 129 0.39 1.52 -0.93
C ARG A 129 1.57 2.29 -0.33
N ILE A 130 2.62 2.55 -1.11
CA ILE A 130 3.94 2.89 -0.56
C ILE A 130 4.22 4.40 -0.44
N ALA A 131 3.41 5.26 -1.06
CA ALA A 131 3.62 6.71 -1.05
C ALA A 131 3.75 7.34 0.36
N PRO A 132 3.02 6.90 1.41
CA PRO A 132 3.22 7.42 2.77
C PRO A 132 4.60 7.06 3.35
N LEU A 133 5.17 5.90 2.98
CA LEU A 133 6.51 5.50 3.41
C LEU A 133 7.58 6.36 2.76
N GLY A 134 7.47 6.65 1.46
CA GLY A 134 8.35 7.60 0.79
C GLY A 134 8.34 8.97 1.47
N ALA A 135 7.15 9.48 1.79
CA ALA A 135 6.98 10.75 2.49
C ALA A 135 7.52 10.75 3.94
N TRP A 136 7.47 9.60 4.64
CA TRP A 136 8.09 9.42 5.96
C TRP A 136 9.60 9.63 5.88
N TYR A 137 10.24 9.01 4.89
CA TYR A 137 11.68 9.07 4.62
C TYR A 137 12.06 10.12 3.57
N ALA A 138 11.28 11.20 3.40
CA ALA A 138 11.50 12.20 2.35
C ALA A 138 12.90 12.85 2.36
N ASP A 139 13.58 12.83 3.51
CA ASP A 139 14.93 13.37 3.70
C ASP A 139 16.03 12.30 3.53
N ASP A 140 15.67 11.04 3.28
CA ASP A 140 16.55 9.87 3.14
C ASP A 140 15.98 8.85 2.12
N PRO A 141 16.15 9.12 0.80
CA PRO A 141 15.63 8.25 -0.25
C PRO A 141 16.23 6.83 -0.27
N GLU A 142 17.45 6.66 0.23
CA GLU A 142 18.09 5.34 0.35
C GLU A 142 17.33 4.49 1.37
N GLN A 143 17.02 5.07 2.53
CA GLN A 143 16.21 4.39 3.54
C GLN A 143 14.76 4.18 3.07
N ALA A 144 14.17 5.14 2.33
CA ALA A 144 12.85 4.97 1.72
C ALA A 144 12.82 3.73 0.81
N THR A 145 13.80 3.62 -0.08
CA THR A 145 13.98 2.50 -1.00
C THR A 145 14.13 1.18 -0.26
N HIS A 146 14.99 1.13 0.76
CA HIS A 146 15.25 -0.08 1.53
C HIS A 146 14.01 -0.54 2.33
N GLN A 147 13.30 0.39 2.97
CA GLN A 147 12.08 0.06 3.71
C GLN A 147 10.92 -0.32 2.78
N ALA A 148 10.87 0.26 1.57
CA ALA A 148 9.92 -0.15 0.54
C ALA A 148 10.13 -1.60 0.09
N GLU A 149 11.38 -2.00 -0.16
CA GLU A 149 11.75 -3.39 -0.47
C GLU A 149 11.28 -4.34 0.64
N ILE A 150 11.65 -4.05 1.89
CA ILE A 150 11.24 -4.86 3.05
C ILE A 150 9.72 -4.98 3.14
N SER A 151 8.98 -3.88 2.92
CA SER A 151 7.52 -3.87 2.96
C SER A 151 6.89 -4.75 1.86
N ALA A 152 7.50 -4.80 0.67
CA ALA A 152 6.93 -5.47 -0.50
C ALA A 152 6.82 -6.99 -0.29
N TYR A 153 7.86 -7.60 0.28
CA TYR A 153 7.96 -9.05 0.50
C TYR A 153 6.84 -9.66 1.35
N THR A 154 6.12 -8.85 2.14
CA THR A 154 4.92 -9.31 2.88
C THR A 154 3.79 -9.81 1.97
N THR A 155 3.81 -9.43 0.69
CA THR A 155 2.75 -9.79 -0.28
C THR A 155 3.24 -10.08 -1.69
N HIS A 156 4.40 -9.53 -2.08
CA HIS A 156 4.95 -9.61 -3.42
C HIS A 156 6.40 -10.10 -3.35
N GLN A 157 6.65 -11.29 -3.89
CA GLN A 157 7.97 -11.91 -3.94
C GLN A 157 8.67 -11.69 -5.29
N HIS A 158 7.95 -11.25 -6.32
CA HIS A 158 8.53 -11.04 -7.64
C HIS A 158 9.33 -9.75 -7.69
N ARG A 159 10.53 -9.80 -8.27
CA ARG A 159 11.47 -8.66 -8.33
C ARG A 159 10.87 -7.41 -8.95
N GLU A 160 10.10 -7.53 -10.03
CA GLU A 160 9.48 -6.38 -10.69
C GLU A 160 8.49 -5.64 -9.78
N ALA A 161 7.71 -6.37 -8.97
CA ALA A 161 6.79 -5.76 -8.03
C ALA A 161 7.53 -5.07 -6.87
N VAL A 162 8.63 -5.67 -6.40
CA VAL A 162 9.50 -5.11 -5.37
C VAL A 162 10.17 -3.83 -5.86
N VAL A 163 10.80 -3.87 -7.04
CA VAL A 163 11.45 -2.70 -7.66
C VAL A 163 10.43 -1.62 -8.00
N GLY A 164 9.22 -1.99 -8.41
CA GLY A 164 8.12 -1.04 -8.60
C GLY A 164 7.75 -0.29 -7.33
N ALA A 165 7.70 -0.98 -6.17
CA ALA A 165 7.47 -0.32 -4.89
C ALA A 165 8.64 0.58 -4.47
N MET A 166 9.87 0.13 -4.69
CA MET A 166 11.09 0.92 -4.45
C MET A 166 11.11 2.21 -5.27
N ALA A 167 10.65 2.17 -6.53
CA ALA A 167 10.66 3.33 -7.42
C ALA A 167 9.58 4.38 -7.10
N VAL A 168 8.48 3.98 -6.44
CA VAL A 168 7.41 4.88 -6.01
C VAL A 168 7.72 5.55 -4.66
N ALA A 169 8.48 4.87 -3.79
CA ALA A 169 8.91 5.37 -2.50
C ALA A 169 9.95 6.50 -2.64
#